data_AF-A0A9D6KZM5-F1
#
_entry.id   AF-A0A9D6KZM5-F1
#
_cell.length_a   1.000
_cell.length_b   1.000
_cell.length_c   1.000
_cell.angle_alpha   90.00
_cell.angle_beta   90.00
_cell.angle_gamma   90.00
#
_symmetry.space_group_name_H-M   'P 1'
#
loop_
_entity.id
_entity.type
_entity.pdbx_description
1 polymer ?
#
loop_
_entity_poly.entity_id
_entity_poly.type
_entity_poly.pdbx_seq_one_letter_code
_entity_poly.pdbx_strand_id
1 'polypeptide(L)'
;ADPRKGFHPDWSSYIYNYGRNEVRSFLISNAMFWVDRFHADGLRVDAVASMLYLDYSRKAGEWIPNQYGGNENLDAISFLKELNEVVYGAHPDVVTIAEESTSWPGVSRPTYLGGLGFGQKWMMGWMHDTLQYFQRDPIHRRHHQNEITFSLMYAFTENFMLPLSHDEVVHGKGPLIGRMPGDEWRRFANLRLMYSLMFTHPGTKLLFMGAEFGQTSEWNHDHSLSWHLLQFDFHKGILNLIKDLNALYKSEGALYQYQFNHKGFEWVDYSDRDNSVIVFMRKCDDPQEALIVVANFTPEVRTQYRIGVTYRGIWEEVFNSDDLKFGGSGQLNNGKQFTSPVKYHRSDYSISLTVPPLSISILKLNKSSTEFELE
;
A
#
# COMPACT_ATOMS: atom_id res chain seq x y z
N ALA A 1 -34.33 14.21 -19.00
CA ALA A 1 -33.30 13.69 -18.08
C ALA A 1 -33.60 14.27 -16.70
N ASP A 2 -33.68 13.44 -15.66
CA ASP A 2 -33.96 13.89 -14.30
C ASP A 2 -32.66 14.41 -13.64
N PRO A 3 -32.56 15.69 -13.28
CA PRO A 3 -31.34 16.25 -12.68
C PRO A 3 -30.89 15.52 -11.41
N ARG A 4 -31.82 14.91 -10.67
CA ARG A 4 -31.53 14.13 -9.46
C ARG A 4 -30.72 12.86 -9.74
N LYS A 5 -30.70 12.38 -10.99
CA LYS A 5 -29.90 11.24 -11.44
C LYS A 5 -28.77 11.65 -12.40
N GLY A 6 -28.89 12.80 -13.05
CA GLY A 6 -28.02 13.23 -14.15
C GLY A 6 -26.99 14.30 -13.82
N PHE A 7 -26.84 14.72 -12.55
CA PHE A 7 -25.98 15.85 -12.18
C PHE A 7 -25.30 15.65 -10.82
N HIS A 8 -23.99 15.85 -10.75
CA HIS A 8 -23.22 15.88 -9.49
C HIS A 8 -23.27 17.31 -8.90
N PRO A 9 -23.93 17.52 -7.75
CA PRO A 9 -24.11 18.85 -7.19
C PRO A 9 -22.79 19.49 -6.74
N ASP A 10 -21.93 18.74 -6.07
CA ASP A 10 -20.66 19.27 -5.52
C ASP A 10 -19.62 19.58 -6.60
N TRP A 11 -19.66 18.87 -7.75
CA TRP A 11 -18.70 19.05 -8.85
C TRP A 11 -19.24 19.90 -9.99
N SER A 12 -20.52 20.26 -9.93
CA SER A 12 -21.21 20.97 -11.01
C SER A 12 -21.04 20.31 -12.39
N SER A 13 -21.12 18.98 -12.44
CA SER A 13 -20.89 18.17 -13.66
C SER A 13 -22.06 17.23 -13.96
N TYR A 14 -22.18 16.81 -15.22
CA TYR A 14 -23.25 15.90 -15.66
C TYR A 14 -22.83 14.43 -15.53
N ILE A 15 -23.81 13.57 -15.23
CA ILE A 15 -23.64 12.12 -15.11
C ILE A 15 -24.12 11.47 -16.40
N TYR A 16 -23.32 10.56 -16.94
CA TYR A 16 -23.71 9.75 -18.10
C TYR A 16 -24.96 8.92 -17.80
N ASN A 17 -25.84 8.80 -18.80
CA ASN A 17 -26.99 7.91 -18.69
C ASN A 17 -26.59 6.47 -19.04
N TYR A 18 -26.08 5.74 -18.05
CA TYR A 18 -25.56 4.37 -18.22
C TYR A 18 -26.61 3.37 -18.74
N GLY A 19 -27.90 3.59 -18.47
CA GLY A 19 -28.98 2.74 -18.96
C GLY A 19 -29.28 2.90 -20.46
N ARG A 20 -28.73 3.94 -21.11
CA ARG A 20 -28.90 4.16 -22.55
C ARG A 20 -27.82 3.41 -23.34
N ASN A 21 -28.24 2.48 -24.19
CA ASN A 21 -27.34 1.59 -24.94
C ASN A 21 -26.26 2.33 -25.74
N GLU A 22 -26.57 3.44 -26.41
CA GLU A 22 -25.58 4.17 -27.19
C GLU A 22 -24.54 4.86 -26.30
N VAL A 23 -24.93 5.33 -25.11
CA VAL A 23 -24.01 5.93 -24.13
C VAL A 23 -23.09 4.86 -23.55
N ARG A 24 -23.67 3.70 -23.21
CA ARG A 24 -22.92 2.54 -22.71
C ARG A 24 -21.90 2.05 -23.74
N SER A 25 -22.34 1.86 -24.99
CA SER A 25 -21.47 1.47 -26.10
C SER A 25 -20.36 2.49 -26.34
N PHE A 26 -20.66 3.79 -26.27
CA PHE A 26 -19.65 4.85 -26.40
C PHE A 26 -18.56 4.74 -25.33
N LEU A 27 -18.94 4.58 -24.06
CA LEU A 27 -17.99 4.50 -22.95
C LEU A 27 -17.14 3.22 -23.00
N ILE A 28 -17.75 2.06 -23.26
CA ILE A 28 -17.01 0.78 -23.39
C ILE A 28 -16.06 0.84 -24.59
N SER A 29 -16.53 1.35 -25.74
CA SER A 29 -15.68 1.50 -26.92
C SER A 29 -14.53 2.47 -26.68
N ASN A 30 -14.71 3.49 -25.83
CA ASN A 30 -13.64 4.41 -25.46
C ASN A 30 -12.56 3.73 -24.60
N ALA A 31 -12.96 2.91 -23.62
CA ALA A 31 -12.01 2.13 -22.83
C ALA A 31 -11.20 1.17 -23.72
N MET A 32 -11.88 0.44 -24.60
CA MET A 32 -11.25 -0.44 -25.59
C MET A 32 -10.33 0.32 -26.55
N PHE A 33 -10.71 1.53 -26.97
CA PHE A 33 -9.90 2.34 -27.87
C PHE A 33 -8.51 2.66 -27.28
N TRP A 34 -8.41 2.98 -25.99
CA TRP A 34 -7.11 3.20 -25.33
C TRP A 34 -6.27 1.93 -25.29
N VAL A 35 -6.87 0.80 -24.95
CA VAL A 35 -6.18 -0.49 -24.91
C VAL A 35 -5.75 -0.94 -26.32
N ASP A 36 -6.65 -0.92 -27.29
CA ASP A 36 -6.43 -1.40 -28.66
C ASP A 36 -5.46 -0.51 -29.46
N ARG A 37 -5.57 0.81 -29.34
CA ARG A 37 -4.86 1.75 -30.23
C ARG A 37 -3.61 2.34 -29.60
N PHE A 38 -3.61 2.51 -28.29
CA PHE A 38 -2.47 3.06 -27.56
C PHE A 38 -1.73 2.00 -26.76
N HIS A 39 -2.20 0.75 -26.76
CA HIS A 39 -1.58 -0.38 -26.07
C HIS A 39 -1.38 -0.08 -24.58
N ALA A 40 -2.36 0.58 -23.96
CA ALA A 40 -2.34 0.85 -22.54
C ALA A 40 -2.57 -0.46 -21.76
N ASP A 41 -1.68 -0.77 -20.81
CA ASP A 41 -1.74 -2.01 -20.00
C ASP A 41 -2.74 -1.95 -18.84
N GLY A 42 -3.41 -0.81 -18.64
CA GLY A 42 -4.34 -0.67 -17.53
C GLY A 42 -5.18 0.60 -17.54
N LEU A 43 -6.30 0.53 -16.83
CA LEU A 43 -7.25 1.63 -16.66
C LEU A 43 -7.54 1.81 -15.17
N ARG A 44 -7.41 3.03 -14.64
CA ARG A 44 -7.88 3.38 -13.30
C ARG A 44 -9.14 4.23 -13.38
N VAL A 45 -10.19 3.83 -12.67
CA VAL A 45 -11.42 4.60 -12.52
C VAL A 45 -11.42 5.28 -11.15
N ASP A 46 -11.49 6.61 -11.17
CA ASP A 46 -11.62 7.45 -9.98
C ASP A 46 -13.06 7.44 -9.45
N ALA A 47 -13.21 7.67 -8.15
CA ALA A 47 -14.45 7.98 -7.48
C ALA A 47 -15.61 7.05 -7.89
N VAL A 48 -15.38 5.73 -7.90
CA VAL A 48 -16.36 4.73 -8.34
C VAL A 48 -17.65 4.81 -7.49
N ALA A 49 -17.54 5.20 -6.22
CA ALA A 49 -18.69 5.48 -5.36
C ALA A 49 -19.65 6.51 -5.96
N SER A 50 -19.15 7.53 -6.68
CA SER A 50 -19.97 8.53 -7.36
C SER A 50 -20.88 7.94 -8.43
N MET A 51 -20.49 6.80 -9.01
CA MET A 51 -21.27 6.06 -9.99
C MET A 51 -22.26 5.10 -9.32
N LEU A 52 -21.81 4.40 -8.27
CA LEU A 52 -22.55 3.31 -7.61
C LEU A 52 -23.79 3.78 -6.83
N TYR A 53 -23.80 5.01 -6.33
CA TYR A 53 -24.82 5.48 -5.40
C TYR A 53 -25.66 6.62 -5.99
N LEU A 54 -26.98 6.45 -5.99
CA LEU A 54 -27.96 7.44 -6.42
C LEU A 54 -28.05 8.63 -5.46
N ASP A 55 -27.61 8.47 -4.21
CA ASP A 55 -27.56 9.49 -3.17
C ASP A 55 -26.16 10.10 -2.95
N TYR A 56 -25.18 9.77 -3.80
CA TYR A 56 -23.83 10.34 -3.69
C TYR A 56 -23.84 11.87 -3.70
N SER A 57 -23.33 12.49 -2.64
CA SER A 57 -23.34 13.94 -2.40
C SER A 57 -24.72 14.59 -2.48
N ARG A 58 -25.79 13.86 -2.11
CA ARG A 58 -27.17 14.39 -2.10
C ARG A 58 -27.79 14.29 -0.71
N LYS A 59 -28.60 15.28 -0.33
CA LYS A 59 -29.35 15.24 0.93
C LYS A 59 -30.60 14.38 0.79
N ALA A 60 -31.20 14.03 1.92
CA ALA A 60 -32.51 13.38 1.95
C ALA A 60 -33.55 14.22 1.18
N GLY A 61 -34.28 13.59 0.26
CA GLY A 61 -35.26 14.25 -0.60
C GLY A 61 -34.71 14.79 -1.93
N GLU A 62 -33.39 14.79 -2.13
CA GLU A 62 -32.73 15.26 -3.36
C GLU A 62 -32.40 14.13 -4.34
N TRP A 63 -32.71 12.88 -4.00
CA TRP A 63 -32.47 11.69 -4.83
C TRP A 63 -33.70 10.78 -4.87
N ILE A 64 -33.69 9.80 -5.79
CA ILE A 64 -34.78 8.84 -5.98
C ILE A 64 -34.22 7.42 -5.89
N PRO A 65 -34.85 6.52 -5.13
CA PRO A 65 -34.41 5.13 -5.05
C PRO A 65 -34.53 4.40 -6.38
N ASN A 66 -33.79 3.28 -6.47
CA ASN A 66 -33.93 2.32 -7.56
C ASN A 66 -35.28 1.58 -7.47
N GLN A 67 -35.55 0.74 -8.47
CA GLN A 67 -36.81 -0.01 -8.57
C GLN A 67 -37.07 -1.00 -7.42
N TYR A 68 -36.06 -1.28 -6.59
CA TYR A 68 -36.15 -2.15 -5.40
C TYR A 68 -36.15 -1.36 -4.08
N GLY A 69 -36.16 -0.02 -4.15
CA GLY A 69 -36.19 0.85 -2.97
C GLY A 69 -34.82 1.20 -2.38
N GLY A 70 -33.72 0.70 -2.94
CA GLY A 70 -32.35 0.98 -2.50
C GLY A 70 -31.72 2.21 -3.16
N ASN A 71 -30.51 2.57 -2.73
CA ASN A 71 -29.74 3.69 -3.28
C ASN A 71 -28.71 3.26 -4.35
N GLU A 72 -28.65 1.97 -4.68
CA GLU A 72 -27.72 1.44 -5.68
C GLU A 72 -28.14 1.86 -7.10
N ASN A 73 -27.19 2.41 -7.85
CA ASN A 73 -27.37 2.76 -9.25
C ASN A 73 -27.17 1.53 -10.14
N LEU A 74 -28.26 0.78 -10.35
CA LEU A 74 -28.24 -0.50 -11.08
C LEU A 74 -27.66 -0.38 -12.50
N ASP A 75 -27.93 0.72 -13.20
CA ASP A 75 -27.42 0.94 -14.55
C ASP A 75 -25.90 1.13 -14.55
N ALA A 76 -25.37 1.88 -13.57
CA ALA A 76 -23.92 2.06 -13.42
C ALA A 76 -23.22 0.76 -13.00
N ILE A 77 -23.83 -0.02 -12.10
CA ILE A 77 -23.32 -1.34 -11.71
C ILE A 77 -23.25 -2.27 -12.91
N SER A 78 -24.33 -2.34 -13.71
CA SER A 78 -24.36 -3.15 -14.93
C SER A 78 -23.28 -2.69 -15.93
N PHE A 79 -23.12 -1.38 -16.12
CA PHE A 79 -22.09 -0.82 -16.99
C PHE A 79 -20.67 -1.20 -16.53
N LEU A 80 -20.36 -1.07 -15.24
CA LEU A 80 -19.02 -1.39 -14.72
C LEU A 80 -18.68 -2.87 -14.86
N LYS A 81 -19.65 -3.75 -14.64
CA LYS A 81 -19.48 -5.20 -14.86
C LYS A 81 -19.17 -5.50 -16.32
N GLU A 82 -19.98 -4.97 -17.23
CA GLU A 82 -19.80 -5.20 -18.66
C GLU A 82 -18.49 -4.57 -19.18
N LEU A 83 -18.12 -3.38 -18.70
CA LEU A 83 -16.84 -2.75 -19.01
C LEU A 83 -15.67 -3.70 -18.70
N ASN A 84 -15.63 -4.25 -17.49
CA ASN A 84 -14.58 -5.17 -17.09
C ASN A 84 -14.65 -6.49 -17.88
N GLU A 85 -15.83 -7.07 -18.09
CA GLU A 85 -16.01 -8.28 -18.90
C GLU A 85 -15.49 -8.12 -20.33
N VAL A 86 -15.78 -6.98 -20.98
CA VAL A 86 -15.30 -6.69 -22.33
C VAL A 86 -13.79 -6.47 -22.35
N VAL A 87 -13.24 -5.67 -21.42
CA VAL A 87 -11.79 -5.39 -21.36
C VAL A 87 -11.00 -6.67 -21.14
N TYR A 88 -11.32 -7.47 -20.10
CA TYR A 88 -10.60 -8.72 -19.83
C TYR A 88 -10.88 -9.81 -20.87
N GLY A 89 -12.06 -9.81 -21.48
CA GLY A 89 -12.40 -10.77 -22.53
C GLY A 89 -11.59 -10.56 -23.81
N ALA A 90 -11.26 -9.31 -24.14
CA ALA A 90 -10.45 -8.96 -25.30
C ALA A 90 -8.94 -8.91 -24.98
N HIS A 91 -8.56 -8.44 -23.79
CA HIS A 91 -7.16 -8.25 -23.35
C HIS A 91 -6.97 -8.80 -21.93
N PRO A 92 -6.68 -10.11 -21.79
CA PRO A 92 -6.62 -10.78 -20.48
C PRO A 92 -5.50 -10.30 -19.54
N ASP A 93 -4.49 -9.62 -20.08
CA ASP A 93 -3.29 -9.13 -19.41
C ASP A 93 -3.40 -7.68 -18.91
N VAL A 94 -4.42 -6.93 -19.36
CA VAL A 94 -4.70 -5.56 -18.91
C VAL A 94 -5.23 -5.55 -17.47
N VAL A 95 -4.89 -4.53 -16.69
CA VAL A 95 -5.39 -4.37 -15.31
C VAL A 95 -6.35 -3.20 -15.20
N THR A 96 -7.54 -3.46 -14.67
CA THR A 96 -8.49 -2.41 -14.26
C THR A 96 -8.42 -2.17 -12.76
N ILE A 97 -8.36 -0.91 -12.33
CA ILE A 97 -8.15 -0.50 -10.94
C ILE A 97 -9.25 0.48 -10.53
N ALA A 98 -9.90 0.23 -9.40
CA ALA A 98 -10.93 1.11 -8.85
C ALA A 98 -10.43 1.89 -7.63
N GLU A 99 -10.76 3.18 -7.56
CA GLU A 99 -10.82 3.93 -6.31
C GLU A 99 -12.29 3.97 -5.85
N GLU A 100 -12.59 3.29 -4.74
CA GLU A 100 -13.93 3.17 -4.17
C GLU A 100 -13.83 3.29 -2.65
N SER A 101 -14.55 4.27 -2.08
CA SER A 101 -14.34 4.78 -0.72
C SER A 101 -15.50 4.53 0.27
N THR A 102 -16.54 3.79 -0.12
CA THR A 102 -17.75 3.51 0.69
C THR A 102 -17.90 2.04 1.10
N SER A 103 -16.83 1.26 1.01
CA SER A 103 -16.77 -0.16 1.41
C SER A 103 -17.70 -1.08 0.59
N TRP A 104 -17.92 -0.77 -0.69
CA TRP A 104 -18.66 -1.67 -1.59
C TRP A 104 -17.96 -3.05 -1.62
N PRO A 105 -18.68 -4.17 -1.45
CA PRO A 105 -18.08 -5.49 -1.42
C PRO A 105 -17.83 -6.04 -2.83
N GLY A 106 -16.73 -6.75 -3.01
CA GLY A 106 -16.42 -7.46 -4.24
C GLY A 106 -16.06 -6.53 -5.41
N VAL A 107 -15.49 -5.36 -5.13
CA VAL A 107 -15.08 -4.41 -6.18
C VAL A 107 -14.07 -5.07 -7.12
N SER A 108 -13.08 -5.76 -6.56
CA SER A 108 -12.04 -6.46 -7.31
C SER A 108 -12.26 -7.97 -7.40
N ARG A 109 -13.53 -8.39 -7.46
CA ARG A 109 -13.95 -9.79 -7.60
C ARG A 109 -14.64 -10.02 -8.94
N PRO A 110 -14.59 -11.25 -9.49
CA PRO A 110 -15.23 -11.55 -10.77
C PRO A 110 -16.73 -11.27 -10.77
N THR A 111 -17.24 -10.83 -11.92
CA THR A 111 -18.65 -10.44 -12.10
C THR A 111 -19.61 -11.62 -11.89
N TYR A 112 -19.21 -12.83 -12.29
CA TYR A 112 -19.98 -14.06 -12.09
C TYR A 112 -20.10 -14.50 -10.62
N LEU A 113 -19.29 -13.95 -9.71
CA LEU A 113 -19.43 -14.11 -8.25
C LEU A 113 -20.17 -12.94 -7.60
N GLY A 114 -20.72 -12.01 -8.40
CA GLY A 114 -21.42 -10.82 -7.94
C GLY A 114 -20.56 -9.56 -7.85
N GLY A 115 -19.24 -9.65 -8.06
CA GLY A 115 -18.33 -8.50 -8.00
C GLY A 115 -18.47 -7.50 -9.14
N LEU A 116 -17.74 -6.38 -9.08
CA LEU A 116 -17.72 -5.36 -10.15
C LEU A 116 -16.76 -5.69 -11.29
N GLY A 117 -15.88 -6.68 -11.11
CA GLY A 117 -14.95 -7.16 -12.13
C GLY A 117 -13.62 -6.42 -12.20
N PHE A 118 -13.33 -5.47 -11.31
CA PHE A 118 -12.01 -4.82 -11.31
C PHE A 118 -10.90 -5.82 -10.96
N GLY A 119 -9.69 -5.58 -11.46
CA GLY A 119 -8.53 -6.38 -11.11
C GLY A 119 -8.00 -6.02 -9.71
N GLN A 120 -8.06 -4.73 -9.35
CA GLN A 120 -7.58 -4.21 -8.08
C GLN A 120 -8.43 -3.05 -7.55
N LYS A 121 -8.31 -2.79 -6.24
CA LYS A 121 -8.96 -1.67 -5.54
C LYS A 121 -7.93 -0.88 -4.73
N TRP A 122 -7.99 0.44 -4.74
CA TRP A 122 -7.21 1.28 -3.82
C TRP A 122 -7.60 1.03 -2.35
N MET A 123 -6.61 0.76 -1.49
CA MET A 123 -6.80 0.52 -0.07
C MET A 123 -6.84 1.85 0.71
N MET A 124 -7.92 2.61 0.52
CA MET A 124 -8.06 3.95 1.12
C MET A 124 -7.98 3.94 2.65
N GLY A 125 -8.50 2.90 3.31
CA GLY A 125 -8.40 2.74 4.76
C GLY A 125 -6.95 2.66 5.24
N TRP A 126 -6.12 1.82 4.61
CA TRP A 126 -4.68 1.76 4.91
C TRP A 126 -3.98 3.10 4.68
N MET A 127 -4.32 3.81 3.60
CA MET A 127 -3.72 5.12 3.32
C MET A 127 -4.03 6.10 4.45
N HIS A 128 -5.30 6.19 4.86
CA HIS A 128 -5.72 7.10 5.94
C HIS A 128 -5.06 6.73 7.27
N ASP A 129 -5.16 5.46 7.68
CA ASP A 129 -4.64 5.00 8.96
C ASP A 129 -3.11 5.15 9.03
N THR A 130 -2.41 4.83 7.95
CA THR A 130 -0.95 4.96 7.87
C THR A 130 -0.54 6.43 7.97
N LEU A 131 -1.12 7.31 7.15
CA LEU A 131 -0.75 8.73 7.18
C LEU A 131 -1.08 9.38 8.52
N GLN A 132 -2.21 9.00 9.15
CA GLN A 132 -2.56 9.46 10.49
C GLN A 132 -1.56 8.98 11.54
N TYR A 133 -1.19 7.69 11.51
CA TYR A 133 -0.24 7.12 12.46
C TYR A 133 1.14 7.80 12.38
N PHE A 134 1.64 8.03 11.16
CA PHE A 134 2.95 8.66 10.96
C PHE A 134 2.97 10.14 11.32
N GLN A 135 1.82 10.84 11.30
CA GLN A 135 1.69 12.21 11.80
C GLN A 135 1.85 12.34 13.31
N ARG A 136 1.64 11.26 14.06
CA ARG A 136 1.74 11.28 15.52
C ARG A 136 3.19 11.32 15.96
N ASP A 137 3.46 12.12 16.99
CA ASP A 137 4.72 12.06 17.72
C ASP A 137 4.97 10.59 18.16
N PRO A 138 6.19 10.05 17.94
CA PRO A 138 6.53 8.68 18.29
C PRO A 138 6.13 8.25 19.71
N ILE A 139 6.16 9.15 20.70
CA ILE A 139 5.78 8.81 22.08
C ILE A 139 4.31 8.41 22.22
N HIS A 140 3.45 8.87 21.32
CA HIS A 140 2.02 8.58 21.34
C HIS A 140 1.65 7.32 20.53
N ARG A 141 2.55 6.82 19.67
CA ARG A 141 2.26 5.70 18.75
C ARG A 141 1.84 4.41 19.44
N ARG A 142 2.32 4.15 20.66
CA ARG A 142 1.90 3.01 21.50
C ARG A 142 0.38 2.93 21.72
N HIS A 143 -0.32 4.07 21.69
CA HIS A 143 -1.77 4.14 21.86
C HIS A 143 -2.55 3.89 20.56
N HIS A 144 -1.85 3.80 19.43
CA HIS A 144 -2.40 3.81 18.08
C HIS A 144 -1.85 2.67 17.20
N GLN A 145 -1.22 1.65 17.78
CA GLN A 145 -0.66 0.51 17.04
C GLN A 145 -1.70 -0.23 16.17
N ASN A 146 -2.98 -0.12 16.52
CA ASN A 146 -4.09 -0.61 15.69
C ASN A 146 -4.15 0.08 14.32
N GLU A 147 -3.79 1.36 14.20
CA GLU A 147 -3.84 2.10 12.92
C GLU A 147 -2.95 1.41 11.84
N ILE A 148 -1.77 0.92 12.20
CA ILE A 148 -0.85 0.22 11.26
C ILE A 148 -1.06 -1.30 11.16
N THR A 149 -1.94 -1.88 11.98
CA THR A 149 -2.20 -3.34 11.99
C THR A 149 -3.61 -3.70 11.51
N PHE A 150 -4.54 -2.76 11.53
CA PHE A 150 -5.95 -3.00 11.22
C PHE A 150 -6.21 -3.34 9.76
N SER A 151 -5.48 -2.73 8.82
CA SER A 151 -5.58 -3.01 7.38
C SER A 151 -5.47 -4.50 7.06
N LEU A 152 -4.62 -5.23 7.80
CA LEU A 152 -4.39 -6.66 7.61
C LEU A 152 -5.57 -7.55 8.02
N MET A 153 -6.54 -7.03 8.77
CA MET A 153 -7.80 -7.74 9.05
C MET A 153 -8.65 -7.92 7.78
N TYR A 154 -8.51 -7.01 6.81
CA TYR A 154 -9.27 -7.05 5.56
C TYR A 154 -8.37 -7.08 4.31
N ALA A 155 -7.03 -7.07 4.43
CA ALA A 155 -6.11 -6.94 3.30
C ALA A 155 -6.24 -8.00 2.18
N PHE A 156 -6.98 -9.08 2.43
CA PHE A 156 -7.18 -10.18 1.50
C PHE A 156 -8.65 -10.34 1.06
N THR A 157 -9.54 -9.43 1.47
CA THR A 157 -10.95 -9.41 1.03
C THR A 157 -11.08 -8.86 -0.39
N GLU A 158 -10.13 -8.04 -0.84
CA GLU A 158 -9.98 -7.50 -2.18
C GLU A 158 -8.52 -7.63 -2.64
N ASN A 159 -8.28 -7.48 -3.94
CA ASN A 159 -6.94 -7.33 -4.50
C ASN A 159 -6.50 -5.88 -4.34
N PHE A 160 -5.88 -5.55 -3.22
CA PHE A 160 -5.60 -4.16 -2.87
C PHE A 160 -4.32 -3.58 -3.49
N MET A 161 -4.42 -2.33 -3.93
CA MET A 161 -3.29 -1.44 -4.22
C MET A 161 -3.15 -0.44 -3.08
N LEU A 162 -1.93 -0.25 -2.57
CA LEU A 162 -1.60 0.72 -1.51
C LEU A 162 -1.26 2.07 -2.16
N PRO A 163 -2.13 3.10 -2.06
CA PRO A 163 -1.92 4.36 -2.76
C PRO A 163 -1.37 5.45 -1.83
N LEU A 164 -0.32 6.12 -2.27
CA LEU A 164 0.05 7.46 -1.83
C LEU A 164 -0.04 8.36 -3.05
N SER A 165 -1.27 8.80 -3.37
CA SER A 165 -1.63 9.47 -4.62
C SER A 165 -1.42 10.99 -4.57
N HIS A 166 -1.73 11.66 -5.67
CA HIS A 166 -1.69 13.11 -5.80
C HIS A 166 -2.65 13.83 -4.84
N ASP A 167 -3.82 13.25 -4.55
CA ASP A 167 -4.82 13.83 -3.64
C ASP A 167 -4.29 13.99 -2.21
N GLU A 168 -3.25 13.26 -1.85
CA GLU A 168 -2.65 13.30 -0.52
C GLU A 168 -1.55 14.35 -0.36
N VAL A 169 -1.22 15.10 -1.40
CA VAL A 169 -0.16 16.12 -1.35
C VAL A 169 -0.61 17.47 -1.91
N VAL A 170 -1.89 17.80 -1.77
CA VAL A 170 -2.54 19.02 -2.25
C VAL A 170 -3.55 19.57 -1.24
N HIS A 171 -4.14 20.73 -1.55
CA HIS A 171 -5.28 21.32 -0.85
C HIS A 171 -5.06 21.55 0.65
N GLY A 172 -3.84 21.91 1.06
CA GLY A 172 -3.51 22.19 2.45
C GLY A 172 -3.17 20.94 3.28
N LYS A 173 -3.16 19.75 2.68
CA LYS A 173 -2.75 18.50 3.36
C LYS A 173 -1.24 18.39 3.59
N GLY A 174 -0.45 19.26 2.95
CA GLY A 174 1.00 19.25 2.95
C GLY A 174 1.61 18.09 2.14
N PRO A 175 2.92 18.15 1.84
CA PRO A 175 3.63 17.00 1.28
C PRO A 175 3.77 15.88 2.33
N LEU A 176 4.10 14.66 1.88
CA LEU A 176 4.31 13.52 2.79
C LEU A 176 5.39 13.78 3.85
N ILE A 177 6.51 14.41 3.49
CA ILE A 177 7.56 14.79 4.46
C ILE A 177 7.07 15.84 5.47
N GLY A 178 6.10 16.67 5.09
CA GLY A 178 5.45 17.68 5.93
C GLY A 178 4.61 17.07 7.05
N ARG A 179 4.14 15.84 6.84
CA ARG A 179 3.34 15.09 7.81
C ARG A 179 4.21 14.43 8.89
N MET A 180 5.52 14.29 8.68
CA MET A 180 6.38 13.58 9.62
C MET A 180 6.79 14.49 10.80
N PRO A 181 6.76 13.99 12.06
CA PRO A 181 7.16 14.77 13.23
C PRO A 181 8.68 14.74 13.45
N GLY A 182 9.15 15.70 14.26
CA GLY A 182 10.54 15.78 14.74
C GLY A 182 11.43 16.70 13.91
N ASP A 183 12.72 16.65 14.21
CA ASP A 183 13.78 17.33 13.45
C ASP A 183 13.92 16.77 12.02
N GLU A 184 14.72 17.43 11.18
CA GLU A 184 14.93 17.03 9.79
C GLU A 184 15.28 15.54 9.64
N TRP A 185 16.23 15.04 10.43
CA TRP A 185 16.65 13.65 10.37
C TRP A 185 15.50 12.70 10.69
N ARG A 186 14.74 12.97 11.76
CA ARG A 186 13.57 12.16 12.17
C ARG A 186 12.46 12.21 11.13
N ARG A 187 12.25 13.34 10.46
CA ARG A 187 11.25 13.47 9.40
C ARG A 187 11.59 12.57 8.21
N PHE A 188 12.84 12.58 7.77
CA PHE A 188 13.31 11.69 6.71
C PHE A 188 13.33 10.22 7.16
N ALA A 189 13.69 9.92 8.40
CA ALA A 189 13.62 8.56 8.93
C ALA A 189 12.19 7.99 8.93
N ASN A 190 11.21 8.78 9.38
CA ASN A 190 9.79 8.40 9.29
C ASN A 190 9.34 8.18 7.85
N LEU A 191 9.79 9.01 6.90
CA LEU A 191 9.47 8.84 5.49
C LEU A 191 10.03 7.52 4.94
N ARG A 192 11.29 7.19 5.26
CA ARG A 192 11.92 5.91 4.88
C ARG A 192 11.18 4.71 5.48
N LEU A 193 10.82 4.81 6.75
CA LEU A 193 10.05 3.79 7.47
C LEU A 193 8.68 3.57 6.83
N MET A 194 7.93 4.64 6.52
CA MET A 194 6.62 4.54 5.90
C MET A 194 6.70 3.88 4.52
N TYR A 195 7.68 4.27 3.68
CA TYR A 195 7.86 3.65 2.37
C TYR A 195 8.30 2.19 2.46
N SER A 196 9.21 1.86 3.38
CA SER A 196 9.62 0.48 3.60
C SER A 196 8.46 -0.39 4.10
N LEU A 197 7.58 0.18 4.94
CA LEU A 197 6.35 -0.47 5.39
C LEU A 197 5.39 -0.69 4.22
N MET A 198 5.17 0.32 3.39
CA MET A 198 4.35 0.21 2.18
C MET A 198 4.84 -0.91 1.26
N PHE A 199 6.15 -1.01 1.02
CA PHE A 199 6.73 -2.04 0.14
C PHE A 199 6.67 -3.46 0.72
N THR A 200 6.74 -3.58 2.05
CA THR A 200 6.68 -4.87 2.74
C THR A 200 5.27 -5.32 3.13
N HIS A 201 4.29 -4.42 3.14
CA HIS A 201 2.87 -4.76 3.35
C HIS A 201 2.30 -5.54 2.14
N PRO A 202 1.32 -6.45 2.31
CA PRO A 202 0.59 -7.08 1.19
C PRO A 202 -0.12 -6.06 0.27
N GLY A 203 -0.30 -6.40 -1.01
CA GLY A 203 -0.88 -5.54 -2.05
C GLY A 203 0.15 -4.83 -2.94
N THR A 204 -0.30 -4.27 -4.06
CA THR A 204 0.57 -3.54 -5.02
C THR A 204 0.85 -2.10 -4.55
N LYS A 205 1.77 -1.40 -5.21
CA LYS A 205 2.32 -0.10 -4.75
C LYS A 205 2.01 1.02 -5.74
N LEU A 206 1.55 2.17 -5.24
CA LEU A 206 1.44 3.40 -6.01
C LEU A 206 1.97 4.59 -5.21
N LEU A 207 2.97 5.28 -5.77
CA LEU A 207 3.59 6.46 -5.18
C LEU A 207 3.58 7.60 -6.21
N PHE A 208 3.03 8.75 -5.85
CA PHE A 208 2.93 9.90 -6.74
C PHE A 208 4.27 10.64 -6.91
N MET A 209 4.47 11.25 -8.08
CA MET A 209 5.71 11.98 -8.40
C MET A 209 6.01 13.10 -7.40
N GLY A 210 7.30 13.34 -7.14
CA GLY A 210 7.77 14.25 -6.10
C GLY A 210 7.95 13.57 -4.74
N ALA A 211 7.15 12.54 -4.44
CA ALA A 211 7.24 11.82 -3.18
C ALA A 211 8.51 10.96 -3.10
N GLU A 212 9.03 10.49 -4.24
CA GLU A 212 10.20 9.61 -4.34
C GLU A 212 11.53 10.28 -4.01
N PHE A 213 11.57 11.61 -3.90
CA PHE A 213 12.74 12.34 -3.39
C PHE A 213 12.38 13.24 -2.21
N GLY A 214 11.18 13.07 -1.63
CA GLY A 214 10.74 13.82 -0.46
C GLY A 214 10.51 15.30 -0.71
N GLN A 215 9.80 15.67 -1.79
CA GLN A 215 9.45 17.06 -2.06
C GLN A 215 8.81 17.74 -0.83
N THR A 216 9.24 18.97 -0.54
CA THR A 216 8.87 19.74 0.67
C THR A 216 7.73 20.72 0.45
N SER A 217 7.28 20.91 -0.78
CA SER A 217 6.06 21.65 -1.12
C SER A 217 4.95 20.69 -1.51
N GLU A 218 3.70 21.14 -1.34
CA GLU A 218 2.57 20.49 -2.00
C GLU A 218 2.79 20.44 -3.52
N TRP A 219 2.13 19.48 -4.16
CA TRP A 219 2.10 19.42 -5.60
C TRP A 219 1.30 20.62 -6.15
N ASN A 220 1.87 21.29 -7.14
CA ASN A 220 1.22 22.36 -7.87
C ASN A 220 1.27 22.03 -9.36
N HIS A 221 0.10 21.88 -9.99
CA HIS A 221 -0.01 21.55 -11.40
C HIS A 221 0.48 22.67 -12.34
N ASP A 222 0.56 23.91 -11.85
CA ASP A 222 1.08 25.07 -12.59
C ASP A 222 2.62 25.18 -12.58
N HIS A 223 3.30 24.32 -11.81
CA HIS A 223 4.75 24.36 -11.63
C HIS A 223 5.39 22.99 -11.81
N SER A 224 6.66 22.98 -12.22
CA SER A 224 7.45 21.75 -12.22
C SER A 224 7.73 21.29 -10.81
N LEU A 225 8.03 19.99 -10.65
CA LEU A 225 8.54 19.45 -9.40
C LEU A 225 9.82 20.17 -8.95
N SER A 226 10.07 20.17 -7.64
CA SER A 226 11.22 20.85 -7.00
C SER A 226 12.52 20.06 -7.17
N TRP A 227 12.97 19.85 -8.41
CA TRP A 227 14.13 19.02 -8.75
C TRP A 227 15.45 19.48 -8.10
N HIS A 228 15.57 20.77 -7.76
CA HIS A 228 16.74 21.32 -7.07
C HIS A 228 16.98 20.68 -5.69
N LEU A 229 15.95 20.09 -5.07
CA LEU A 229 16.07 19.38 -3.80
C LEU A 229 17.05 18.19 -3.86
N LEU A 230 17.24 17.59 -5.05
CA LEU A 230 18.20 16.51 -5.27
C LEU A 230 19.68 16.96 -5.15
N GLN A 231 19.94 18.25 -4.89
CA GLN A 231 21.29 18.72 -4.54
C GLN A 231 21.65 18.37 -3.08
N PHE A 232 20.65 18.19 -2.21
CA PHE A 232 20.83 17.90 -0.79
C PHE A 232 20.74 16.40 -0.47
N ASP A 233 21.46 15.96 0.55
CA ASP A 233 21.74 14.53 0.73
C ASP A 233 20.54 13.72 1.25
N PHE A 234 19.67 14.28 2.10
CA PHE A 234 18.48 13.57 2.55
C PHE A 234 17.52 13.26 1.39
N HIS A 235 17.34 14.20 0.45
CA HIS A 235 16.50 13.99 -0.73
C HIS A 235 17.07 12.93 -1.67
N LYS A 236 18.39 12.93 -1.89
CA LYS A 236 19.08 11.83 -2.60
C LYS A 236 18.91 10.50 -1.87
N GLY A 237 18.96 10.52 -0.53
CA GLY A 237 18.76 9.35 0.32
C GLY A 237 17.39 8.71 0.13
N ILE A 238 16.31 9.50 0.07
CA ILE A 238 14.96 9.00 -0.24
C ILE A 238 14.88 8.43 -1.65
N LEU A 239 15.47 9.11 -2.64
CA LEU A 239 15.51 8.59 -4.02
C LEU A 239 16.25 7.26 -4.11
N ASN A 240 17.37 7.12 -3.40
CA ASN A 240 18.12 5.86 -3.31
C ASN A 240 17.30 4.78 -2.60
N LEU A 241 16.59 5.11 -1.52
CA LEU A 241 15.70 4.18 -0.84
C LEU A 241 14.63 3.64 -1.80
N ILE A 242 13.96 4.51 -2.56
CA ILE A 242 12.92 4.07 -3.50
C ILE A 242 13.52 3.19 -4.61
N LYS A 243 14.72 3.50 -5.11
CA LYS A 243 15.42 2.64 -6.09
C LYS A 243 15.69 1.25 -5.52
N ASP A 244 16.23 1.17 -4.30
CA ASP A 244 16.60 -0.09 -3.66
C ASP A 244 15.36 -0.90 -3.25
N LEU A 245 14.30 -0.23 -2.77
CA LEU A 245 13.01 -0.88 -2.49
C LEU A 245 12.39 -1.47 -3.75
N ASN A 246 12.46 -0.78 -4.90
CA ASN A 246 12.01 -1.33 -6.18
C ASN A 246 12.87 -2.49 -6.66
N ALA A 247 14.19 -2.44 -6.44
CA ALA A 247 15.08 -3.55 -6.75
C ALA A 247 14.74 -4.79 -5.90
N LEU A 248 14.61 -4.60 -4.58
CA LEU A 248 14.22 -5.63 -3.63
C LEU A 248 12.85 -6.23 -3.96
N TYR A 249 11.85 -5.39 -4.25
CA TYR A 249 10.51 -5.82 -4.61
C TYR A 249 10.51 -6.73 -5.85
N LYS A 250 11.37 -6.46 -6.84
CA LYS A 250 11.47 -7.29 -8.05
C LYS A 250 12.27 -8.58 -7.82
N SER A 251 13.28 -8.56 -6.95
CA SER A 251 14.13 -9.73 -6.69
C SER A 251 13.52 -10.71 -5.70
N GLU A 252 12.70 -10.24 -4.77
CA GLU A 252 12.17 -11.05 -3.67
C GLU A 252 10.73 -11.50 -3.93
N GLY A 253 10.55 -12.76 -4.35
CA GLY A 253 9.24 -13.37 -4.63
C GLY A 253 8.25 -13.25 -3.46
N ALA A 254 8.73 -13.30 -2.22
CA ALA A 254 7.93 -13.13 -1.00
C ALA A 254 7.14 -11.81 -0.97
N LEU A 255 7.62 -10.77 -1.65
CA LEU A 255 6.99 -9.45 -1.66
C LEU A 255 5.82 -9.33 -2.64
N TYR A 256 5.71 -10.19 -3.66
CA TYR A 256 4.67 -10.06 -4.70
C TYR A 256 3.90 -11.34 -5.06
N GLN A 257 4.47 -12.55 -4.93
CA GLN A 257 3.82 -13.79 -5.39
C GLN A 257 2.46 -14.04 -4.74
N TYR A 258 2.38 -13.84 -3.42
CA TYR A 258 1.17 -14.03 -2.63
C TYR A 258 0.58 -12.73 -2.08
N GLN A 259 0.78 -11.60 -2.79
CA GLN A 259 0.35 -10.27 -2.32
C GLN A 259 -1.16 -10.14 -2.06
N PHE A 260 -2.00 -11.01 -2.65
CA PHE A 260 -3.45 -11.04 -2.46
C PHE A 260 -3.96 -12.31 -1.75
N ASN A 261 -3.06 -13.10 -1.16
CA ASN A 261 -3.41 -14.35 -0.50
C ASN A 261 -2.90 -14.38 0.94
N HIS A 262 -3.75 -14.79 1.89
CA HIS A 262 -3.39 -14.95 3.30
C HIS A 262 -2.13 -15.79 3.53
N LYS A 263 -1.83 -16.75 2.64
CA LYS A 263 -0.61 -17.57 2.71
C LYS A 263 0.70 -16.77 2.60
N GLY A 264 0.64 -15.57 2.01
CA GLY A 264 1.80 -14.70 1.78
C GLY A 264 2.23 -13.86 2.98
N PHE A 265 1.50 -13.92 4.09
CA PHE A 265 1.73 -13.09 5.26
C PHE A 265 1.52 -13.88 6.56
N GLU A 266 2.36 -13.63 7.56
CA GLU A 266 2.15 -14.13 8.92
C GLU A 266 2.66 -13.12 9.94
N TRP A 267 1.89 -12.86 10.99
CA TRP A 267 2.37 -12.09 12.13
C TRP A 267 3.35 -12.92 12.98
N VAL A 268 4.52 -12.36 13.27
CA VAL A 268 5.45 -12.92 14.27
C VAL A 268 5.12 -12.32 15.63
N ASP A 269 5.10 -10.99 15.72
CA ASP A 269 4.56 -10.26 16.86
C ASP A 269 4.04 -8.88 16.42
N TYR A 270 2.88 -8.49 16.93
CA TYR A 270 2.31 -7.15 16.74
C TYR A 270 1.87 -6.53 18.07
N SER A 271 2.16 -7.20 19.18
CA SER A 271 1.67 -6.85 20.52
C SER A 271 2.60 -5.94 21.30
N ASP A 272 3.86 -5.76 20.88
CA ASP A 272 4.83 -4.85 21.49
C ASP A 272 4.49 -3.36 21.24
N ARG A 273 3.41 -2.91 21.90
CA ARG A 273 2.91 -1.54 21.85
C ARG A 273 3.83 -0.57 22.56
N ASP A 274 4.40 -0.99 23.68
CA ASP A 274 5.24 -0.12 24.52
C ASP A 274 6.50 0.34 23.79
N ASN A 275 7.08 -0.52 22.94
CA ASN A 275 8.20 -0.12 22.08
C ASN A 275 7.76 0.34 20.69
N SER A 276 6.47 0.21 20.36
CA SER A 276 5.93 0.40 19.01
C SER A 276 6.77 -0.34 17.97
N VAL A 277 6.93 -1.65 18.18
CA VAL A 277 7.61 -2.56 17.26
C VAL A 277 6.60 -3.56 16.73
N ILE A 278 6.66 -3.86 15.43
CA ILE A 278 5.95 -4.99 14.84
C ILE A 278 6.93 -5.85 14.04
N VAL A 279 6.64 -7.15 14.04
CA VAL A 279 7.41 -8.17 13.33
C VAL A 279 6.45 -9.06 12.56
N PHE A 280 6.71 -9.24 11.27
CA PHE A 280 5.90 -10.09 10.41
C PHE A 280 6.73 -10.77 9.34
N MET A 281 6.17 -11.81 8.74
CA MET A 281 6.75 -12.57 7.65
C MET A 281 6.04 -12.27 6.33
N ARG A 282 6.84 -12.20 5.26
CA ARG A 282 6.37 -12.28 3.88
C ARG A 282 6.82 -13.62 3.31
N LYS A 283 5.91 -14.32 2.63
CA LYS A 283 6.10 -15.70 2.19
C LYS A 283 5.88 -15.86 0.69
N CYS A 284 6.54 -16.86 0.13
CA CYS A 284 6.49 -17.27 -1.27
C CYS A 284 6.42 -18.80 -1.36
N ASP A 285 6.44 -19.33 -2.58
CA ASP A 285 6.41 -20.78 -2.84
C ASP A 285 7.52 -21.55 -2.12
N ASP A 286 8.74 -21.00 -2.13
CA ASP A 286 9.86 -21.54 -1.37
C ASP A 286 9.85 -20.96 0.06
N PRO A 287 9.63 -21.77 1.11
CA PRO A 287 9.61 -21.29 2.48
C PRO A 287 10.96 -20.74 2.97
N GLN A 288 12.08 -21.14 2.38
CA GLN A 288 13.41 -20.63 2.74
C GLN A 288 13.69 -19.24 2.14
N GLU A 289 12.88 -18.80 1.18
CA GLU A 289 12.91 -17.45 0.60
C GLU A 289 11.98 -16.47 1.35
N ALA A 290 11.34 -16.92 2.44
CA ALA A 290 10.54 -16.04 3.28
C ALA A 290 11.38 -14.94 3.91
N LEU A 291 10.79 -13.74 3.98
CA LEU A 291 11.40 -12.57 4.59
C LEU A 291 10.78 -12.33 5.97
N ILE A 292 11.61 -11.99 6.95
CA ILE A 292 11.15 -11.44 8.22
C ILE A 292 11.36 -9.93 8.19
N VAL A 293 10.31 -9.18 8.48
CA VAL A 293 10.30 -7.73 8.52
C VAL A 293 10.14 -7.29 9.96
N VAL A 294 11.06 -6.46 10.44
CA VAL A 294 11.05 -5.84 11.77
C VAL A 294 10.93 -4.35 11.58
N ALA A 295 9.86 -3.74 12.09
CA ALA A 295 9.64 -2.29 12.01
C ALA A 295 9.63 -1.67 13.40
N ASN A 296 10.48 -0.65 13.60
CA ASN A 296 10.52 0.16 14.81
C ASN A 296 9.99 1.56 14.54
N PHE A 297 8.87 1.91 15.18
CA PHE A 297 8.20 3.19 14.99
C PHE A 297 8.62 4.27 15.98
N THR A 298 9.68 4.07 16.77
CA THR A 298 10.21 5.06 17.71
C THR A 298 11.69 5.37 17.45
N PRO A 299 12.20 6.54 17.90
CA PRO A 299 13.60 6.93 17.66
C PRO A 299 14.59 6.22 18.59
N GLU A 300 14.13 5.37 19.52
CA GLU A 300 14.98 4.59 20.40
C GLU A 300 15.50 3.34 19.69
N VAL A 301 16.83 3.17 19.68
CA VAL A 301 17.48 1.95 19.22
C VAL A 301 17.20 0.81 20.19
N ARG A 302 16.79 -0.34 19.68
CA ARG A 302 16.54 -1.54 20.51
C ARG A 302 17.68 -2.53 20.31
N THR A 303 18.63 -2.54 21.24
CA THR A 303 19.71 -3.53 21.22
C THR A 303 19.24 -4.84 21.83
N GLN A 304 19.79 -5.96 21.34
CA GLN A 304 19.46 -7.31 21.83
C GLN A 304 17.97 -7.64 21.76
N TYR A 305 17.26 -7.06 20.80
CA TYR A 305 15.84 -7.31 20.58
C TYR A 305 15.66 -8.71 19.98
N ARG A 306 14.93 -9.57 20.68
CA ARG A 306 14.76 -10.97 20.29
C ARG A 306 13.52 -11.16 19.44
N ILE A 307 13.65 -11.90 18.35
CA ILE A 307 12.51 -12.29 17.51
C ILE A 307 12.53 -13.80 17.27
N GLY A 308 11.35 -14.43 17.26
CA GLY A 308 11.20 -15.82 16.84
C GLY A 308 11.41 -15.97 15.33
N VAL A 309 12.05 -17.06 14.92
CA VAL A 309 12.29 -17.38 13.51
C VAL A 309 11.98 -18.85 13.25
N THR A 310 11.41 -19.15 12.08
CA THR A 310 10.89 -20.49 11.76
C THR A 310 12.01 -21.52 11.56
N TYR A 311 13.12 -21.12 10.95
CA TYR A 311 14.20 -22.02 10.55
C TYR A 311 15.48 -21.75 11.32
N ARG A 312 16.13 -22.83 11.76
CA ARG A 312 17.52 -22.82 12.25
C ARG A 312 18.45 -22.45 11.10
N GLY A 313 19.47 -21.65 11.38
CA GLY A 313 20.51 -21.32 10.41
C GLY A 313 21.08 -19.93 10.65
N ILE A 314 21.55 -19.33 9.56
CA ILE A 314 22.09 -17.98 9.55
C ILE A 314 21.09 -17.07 8.82
N TRP A 315 20.63 -16.04 9.52
CA TRP A 315 19.81 -14.98 8.96
C TRP A 315 20.68 -13.78 8.61
N GLU A 316 20.39 -13.12 7.50
CA GLU A 316 21.12 -11.96 7.01
C GLU A 316 20.19 -10.78 6.80
N GLU A 317 20.65 -9.57 7.15
CA GLU A 317 19.93 -8.33 6.87
C GLU A 317 20.13 -7.95 5.40
N VAL A 318 19.08 -8.18 4.60
CA VAL A 318 19.08 -7.91 3.15
C VAL A 318 18.67 -6.48 2.83
N PHE A 319 18.01 -5.80 3.75
CA PHE A 319 17.64 -4.39 3.63
C PHE A 319 17.48 -3.75 5.01
N ASN A 320 17.94 -2.51 5.15
CA ASN A 320 17.78 -1.71 6.35
C ASN A 320 17.54 -0.25 5.96
N SER A 321 16.40 0.31 6.35
CA SER A 321 16.04 1.69 5.99
C SER A 321 16.83 2.76 6.76
N ASP A 322 17.65 2.37 7.74
CA ASP A 322 18.56 3.25 8.50
C ASP A 322 20.01 3.23 7.97
N ASP A 323 20.26 2.60 6.82
CA ASP A 323 21.56 2.68 6.14
C ASP A 323 21.94 4.15 5.84
N LEU A 324 23.22 4.47 6.04
CA LEU A 324 23.81 5.79 5.78
C LEU A 324 23.56 6.26 4.35
N LYS A 325 23.50 5.35 3.36
CA LYS A 325 23.23 5.70 1.95
C LYS A 325 21.83 6.27 1.72
N PHE A 326 20.91 6.06 2.66
CA PHE A 326 19.57 6.63 2.68
C PHE A 326 19.45 7.84 3.62
N GLY A 327 20.54 8.27 4.26
CA GLY A 327 20.54 9.31 5.29
C GLY A 327 20.06 8.81 6.65
N GLY A 328 20.23 7.52 6.96
CA GLY A 328 20.02 6.97 8.29
C GLY A 328 21.19 7.18 9.24
N SER A 329 21.13 6.57 10.42
CA SER A 329 22.17 6.64 11.45
C SER A 329 23.23 5.53 11.32
N GLY A 330 23.00 4.53 10.46
CA GLY A 330 23.93 3.44 10.20
C GLY A 330 23.89 2.34 11.26
N GLN A 331 22.81 2.21 12.03
CA GLN A 331 22.61 1.09 12.93
C GLN A 331 22.20 -0.14 12.11
N LEU A 332 23.17 -1.00 11.80
CA LEU A 332 22.99 -2.17 10.93
C LEU A 332 23.27 -3.47 11.69
N ASN A 333 22.64 -4.56 11.27
CA ASN A 333 22.95 -5.91 11.75
C ASN A 333 24.05 -6.53 10.89
N ASN A 334 25.25 -5.94 10.96
CA ASN A 334 26.40 -6.40 10.17
C ASN A 334 26.78 -7.85 10.51
N GLY A 335 26.83 -8.70 9.50
CA GLY A 335 27.26 -10.10 9.62
C GLY A 335 26.12 -11.10 9.82
N LYS A 336 26.53 -12.36 10.05
CA LYS A 336 25.68 -13.54 10.13
C LYS A 336 24.91 -13.57 11.47
N GLN A 337 23.58 -13.59 11.43
CA GLN A 337 22.73 -13.69 12.62
C GLN A 337 22.40 -15.17 12.91
N PHE A 338 23.10 -15.75 13.87
CA PHE A 338 22.94 -17.17 14.21
C PHE A 338 21.69 -17.41 15.05
N THR A 339 20.88 -18.39 14.66
CA THR A 339 19.75 -18.83 15.47
C THR A 339 20.19 -19.49 16.78
N SER A 340 19.52 -19.14 17.87
CA SER A 340 19.60 -19.83 19.16
C SER A 340 18.37 -20.73 19.35
N PRO A 341 18.51 -21.92 20.00
CA PRO A 341 17.40 -22.82 20.33
C PRO A 341 16.61 -22.31 21.56
N VAL A 342 16.18 -21.05 21.51
CA VAL A 342 15.41 -20.38 22.56
C VAL A 342 14.02 -20.10 22.00
N LYS A 343 13.00 -20.74 22.59
CA LYS A 343 11.61 -20.57 22.16
C LYS A 343 11.15 -19.14 22.35
N TYR A 344 10.65 -18.52 21.29
CA TYR A 344 10.15 -17.14 21.31
C TYR A 344 9.13 -16.94 20.17
N HIS A 345 8.13 -16.06 20.36
CA HIS A 345 7.06 -15.80 19.37
C HIS A 345 6.49 -17.08 18.72
N ARG A 346 6.24 -18.13 19.53
CA ARG A 346 5.72 -19.46 19.10
C ARG A 346 6.63 -20.22 18.12
N SER A 347 7.87 -19.81 17.95
CA SER A 347 8.91 -20.52 17.19
C SER A 347 9.90 -21.21 18.13
N ASP A 348 10.49 -22.33 17.68
CA ASP A 348 11.49 -23.06 18.46
C ASP A 348 12.88 -22.39 18.45
N TYR A 349 13.12 -21.52 17.47
CA TYR A 349 14.35 -20.76 17.32
C TYR A 349 14.10 -19.25 17.41
N SER A 350 15.14 -18.52 17.79
CA SER A 350 15.12 -17.06 17.80
C SER A 350 16.49 -16.48 17.46
N ILE A 351 16.49 -15.24 16.99
CA ILE A 351 17.69 -14.41 16.80
C ILE A 351 17.59 -13.15 17.64
N SER A 352 18.74 -12.58 17.98
CA SER A 352 18.87 -11.34 18.73
C SER A 352 19.47 -10.28 17.81
N LEU A 353 18.82 -9.14 17.68
CA LEU A 353 19.16 -8.11 16.70
C LEU A 353 19.29 -6.74 17.37
N THR A 354 19.95 -5.82 16.68
CA THR A 354 19.79 -4.39 16.93
C THR A 354 18.71 -3.87 15.99
N VAL A 355 17.60 -3.40 16.54
CA VAL A 355 16.54 -2.77 15.73
C VAL A 355 16.82 -1.27 15.63
N PRO A 356 17.05 -0.74 14.42
CA PRO A 356 17.44 0.65 14.23
C PRO A 356 16.30 1.62 14.57
N PRO A 357 16.61 2.90 14.83
CA PRO A 357 15.60 3.90 15.19
C PRO A 357 14.76 4.31 13.97
N LEU A 358 13.44 4.42 14.11
CA LEU A 358 12.52 4.83 13.03
C LEU A 358 12.80 4.12 11.71
N SER A 359 12.81 2.78 11.72
CA SER A 359 13.34 1.99 10.61
C SER A 359 12.64 0.66 10.39
N ILE A 360 12.86 0.10 9.20
CA ILE A 360 12.57 -1.29 8.88
C ILE A 360 13.86 -2.03 8.54
N SER A 361 14.05 -3.18 9.18
CA SER A 361 15.02 -4.21 8.81
C SER A 361 14.30 -5.40 8.18
N ILE A 362 14.86 -5.92 7.09
CA ILE A 362 14.36 -7.11 6.40
C ILE A 362 15.45 -8.18 6.46
N LEU A 363 15.07 -9.34 6.96
CA LEU A 363 15.96 -10.48 7.18
C LEU A 363 15.57 -11.64 6.29
N LYS A 364 16.56 -12.38 5.80
CA LYS A 364 16.39 -13.56 4.97
C LYS A 364 17.30 -14.69 5.46
N LEU A 365 16.83 -15.92 5.35
CA LEU A 365 17.65 -17.10 5.66
C LEU A 365 18.72 -17.30 4.58
N ASN A 366 19.98 -17.43 4.96
CA ASN A 366 21.04 -17.78 4.03
C ASN A 366 21.04 -19.30 3.77
N LYS A 367 20.59 -19.68 2.58
CA LYS A 367 20.48 -21.08 2.12
C LYS A 367 21.80 -21.86 2.17
N SER A 368 22.94 -21.21 1.95
CA SER A 368 24.25 -21.87 1.94
C SER A 368 24.70 -22.39 3.30
N SER A 369 24.02 -22.01 4.38
CA SER A 369 24.35 -22.38 5.76
C SER A 369 23.54 -23.56 6.31
N THR A 370 22.77 -24.25 5.47
CA THR A 370 21.94 -25.37 5.92
C THR A 370 22.76 -26.67 6.04
N GLU A 371 22.88 -27.13 7.28
CA GLU A 371 23.30 -28.46 7.77
C GLU A 371 24.78 -28.76 8.09
N PHE A 372 25.81 -28.08 7.58
CA PHE A 372 27.22 -28.52 7.83
C PHE A 372 28.18 -27.53 8.50
N GLU A 373 27.84 -26.25 8.70
CA GLU A 373 28.76 -25.24 9.31
C GLU A 373 28.44 -24.88 10.78
N LEU A 374 27.52 -25.60 11.42
CA LEU A 374 27.07 -25.29 12.80
C LEU A 374 27.35 -26.40 13.82
N GLU A 375 28.23 -27.35 13.48
CA GLU A 375 29.00 -28.16 14.44
C GLU A 375 30.27 -27.42 14.85
#